data_AF-A0A369UST7-F1
#
_entry.id   AF-A0A369UST7-F1
#
_cell.length_a   1.000
_cell.length_b   1.000
_cell.length_c   1.000
_cell.angle_alpha   90.00
_cell.angle_beta   90.00
_cell.angle_gamma   90.00
#
_symmetry.space_group_name_H-M   'P 1'
#
loop_
_entity.id
_entity.type
_entity.pdbx_description
1 polymer ?
#
loop_
_entity_poly.entity_id
_entity_poly.type
_entity_poly.pdbx_seq_one_letter_code
_entity_poly.pdbx_strand_id
1 'polypeptide(L)'
;MSSLDALAETLRQLFEARQERLAERLIDRCTRSALTDLMVSHYHRLPNRIPYVIRQRLHRRNAEGEKKAGLFIATLPPVFNTWCNEGRRAAIRSVLRELDDADMVQLSAQPKIDPEVASIMREVLVYKMGD
;
A
#
# COMPACT_ATOMS: atom_id res chain seq x y z
N MET A 1 -8.27 -11.46 2.80
CA MET A 1 -7.93 -10.02 2.68
C MET A 1 -7.05 -9.67 3.86
N SER A 2 -5.88 -9.09 3.61
CA SER A 2 -4.88 -8.76 4.62
C SER A 2 -4.09 -7.52 4.21
N SER A 3 -3.49 -6.84 5.18
CA SER A 3 -2.55 -5.74 4.93
C SER A 3 -1.41 -6.10 3.95
N LEU A 4 -0.96 -7.35 3.92
CA LEU A 4 0.06 -7.84 2.97
C LEU A 4 -0.48 -7.95 1.54
N ASP A 5 -1.72 -8.39 1.36
CA ASP A 5 -2.38 -8.43 0.05
C ASP A 5 -2.50 -7.01 -0.52
N ALA A 6 -2.93 -6.06 0.32
CA ALA A 6 -3.04 -4.66 -0.07
C ALA A 6 -1.68 -4.03 -0.37
N LEU A 7 -0.63 -4.39 0.37
CA LEU A 7 0.74 -3.95 0.06
C LEU A 7 1.22 -4.50 -1.29
N ALA A 8 1.00 -5.80 -1.55
CA ALA A 8 1.33 -6.42 -2.83
C ALA A 8 0.63 -5.71 -3.99
N GLU A 9 -0.68 -5.49 -3.85
CA GLU A 9 -1.52 -4.83 -4.85
C GLU A 9 -1.11 -3.37 -5.06
N THR A 10 -0.80 -2.64 -3.98
CA THR A 10 -0.31 -1.25 -4.08
C THR A 10 0.99 -1.19 -4.88
N LEU A 11 1.94 -2.07 -4.56
CA LEU A 11 3.22 -2.13 -5.27
C LEU A 11 3.03 -2.50 -6.75
N ARG A 12 2.15 -3.44 -7.07
CA ARG A 12 1.79 -3.79 -8.45
C ARG A 12 1.26 -2.58 -9.23
N GLN A 13 0.26 -1.89 -8.68
CA GLN A 13 -0.36 -0.70 -9.28
C GLN A 13 0.61 0.47 -9.49
N LEU A 14 1.58 0.64 -8.57
CA LEU A 14 2.62 1.67 -8.68
C LEU A 14 3.62 1.35 -9.81
N PHE A 15 4.05 0.09 -9.94
CA PHE A 15 4.98 -0.30 -10.99
C PHE A 15 4.34 -0.32 -12.38
N GLU A 16 3.09 -0.76 -12.50
CA GLU A 16 2.33 -0.69 -13.76
C GLU A 16 2.21 0.74 -14.29
N ALA A 17 2.14 1.70 -13.38
CA ALA A 17 2.08 3.12 -13.70
C ALA A 17 3.42 3.82 -13.86
N ARG A 18 4.53 3.08 -13.75
CA ARG A 18 5.88 3.65 -13.76
C ARG A 18 6.07 4.73 -12.69
N GLN A 19 5.51 4.51 -11.51
CA GLN A 19 5.65 5.38 -10.34
C GLN A 19 6.70 4.83 -9.38
N GLU A 20 7.90 4.49 -9.88
CA GLU A 20 8.90 3.78 -9.07
C GLU A 20 9.36 4.60 -7.86
N ARG A 21 9.44 5.93 -7.99
CA ARG A 21 9.79 6.82 -6.86
C ARG A 21 8.77 6.77 -5.72
N LEU A 22 7.50 6.50 -6.02
CA LEU A 22 6.45 6.37 -5.01
C LEU A 22 6.48 4.98 -4.40
N ALA A 23 6.72 3.94 -5.23
CA ALA A 23 6.91 2.57 -4.75
C ALA A 23 8.13 2.43 -3.84
N GLU A 24 9.26 3.02 -4.19
CA GLU A 24 10.45 3.02 -3.35
C GLU A 24 10.22 3.72 -2.01
N ARG A 25 9.52 4.86 -2.02
CA ARG A 25 9.14 5.57 -0.78
C ARG A 25 8.18 4.74 0.08
N LEU A 26 7.27 3.99 -0.54
CA LEU A 26 6.39 3.07 0.17
C LEU A 26 7.18 1.94 0.83
N ILE A 27 8.09 1.30 0.08
CA ILE A 27 8.99 0.25 0.58
C ILE A 27 9.83 0.77 1.75
N ASP A 28 10.42 1.96 1.62
CA ASP A 28 11.24 2.56 2.68
C ASP A 28 10.47 2.80 3.99
N ARG A 29 9.14 2.95 3.93
CA ARG A 29 8.27 3.17 5.11
C ARG A 29 7.65 1.90 5.68
N CYS A 30 7.69 0.78 4.97
CA CYS A 30 7.21 -0.51 5.50
C CYS A 30 8.28 -1.13 6.40
N THR A 31 7.88 -1.82 7.47
CA THR A 31 8.81 -2.52 8.38
C THR A 31 9.56 -3.65 7.67
N ARG A 32 10.73 -4.02 8.20
CA ARG A 32 11.51 -5.15 7.65
C ARG A 32 10.71 -6.45 7.68
N SER A 33 9.97 -6.73 8.76
CA SER A 33 9.11 -7.92 8.86
C SER A 33 8.07 -7.92 7.75
N ALA A 34 7.27 -6.85 7.60
CA ALA A 34 6.22 -6.81 6.58
C ALA A 34 6.77 -7.04 5.16
N LEU A 35 7.93 -6.46 4.83
CA LEU A 35 8.57 -6.67 3.54
C LEU A 35 9.12 -8.08 3.36
N THR A 36 9.59 -8.72 4.44
CA THR A 36 10.07 -10.10 4.42
C THR A 36 8.91 -11.07 4.25
N ASP A 37 7.81 -10.85 4.99
CA ASP A 37 6.60 -11.66 4.91
C ASP A 37 5.93 -11.52 3.54
N LEU A 38 5.92 -10.32 2.95
CA LEU A 38 5.50 -10.08 1.58
C LEU A 38 6.35 -10.90 0.58
N MET A 39 7.66 -10.90 0.75
CA MET A 39 8.62 -11.62 -0.09
C MET A 39 8.50 -13.14 0.02
N VAL A 40 8.04 -13.67 1.15
CA VAL A 40 7.84 -15.11 1.36
C VAL A 40 6.46 -15.54 0.88
N SER A 41 5.40 -14.86 1.32
CA SER A 41 4.03 -15.32 1.15
C SER A 41 3.38 -14.84 -0.16
N HIS A 42 3.82 -13.71 -0.71
CA HIS A 42 3.16 -13.04 -1.85
C HIS A 42 4.10 -12.79 -3.03
N TYR A 43 5.25 -13.47 -3.08
CA TYR A 43 6.25 -13.32 -4.15
C TYR A 43 5.64 -13.41 -5.56
N HIS A 44 4.72 -14.36 -5.76
CA HIS A 44 4.06 -14.62 -7.05
C HIS A 44 3.14 -13.47 -7.52
N ARG A 45 2.69 -12.59 -6.62
CA ARG A 45 1.88 -11.41 -6.96
C ARG A 45 2.73 -10.20 -7.36
N LEU A 46 4.05 -10.25 -7.14
CA LEU A 46 4.95 -9.12 -7.35
C LEU A 46 5.53 -9.14 -8.77
N PRO A 47 5.41 -8.04 -9.54
CA PRO A 47 6.15 -7.88 -10.79
C PRO A 47 7.66 -8.08 -10.61
N ASN A 48 8.33 -8.67 -11.61
CA ASN A 48 9.74 -9.12 -11.54
C ASN A 48 10.74 -8.11 -10.96
N ARG A 49 10.50 -6.80 -11.12
CA ARG A 49 11.38 -5.74 -10.60
C ARG A 49 11.21 -5.47 -9.10
N ILE A 50 10.02 -5.71 -8.54
CA ILE A 50 9.70 -5.38 -7.15
C ILE A 50 10.53 -6.20 -6.16
N PRO A 51 10.65 -7.54 -6.29
CA PRO A 51 11.48 -8.33 -5.37
C PRO A 51 12.94 -7.91 -5.33
N TYR A 52 13.48 -7.46 -6.47
CA TYR A 52 14.84 -6.93 -6.55
C TYR A 52 14.98 -5.62 -5.76
N VAL A 53 14.05 -4.69 -5.96
CA VAL A 53 14.04 -3.40 -5.25
C VAL A 53 13.89 -3.61 -3.74
N ILE A 54 12.96 -4.48 -3.31
CA ILE A 54 12.79 -4.81 -1.88
C ILE A 54 14.08 -5.36 -1.29
N ARG A 55 14.73 -6.34 -1.94
CA ARG A 55 16.01 -6.90 -1.47
C ARG A 55 17.10 -5.84 -1.35
N GLN A 56 17.24 -4.97 -2.36
CA GLN A 56 18.23 -3.89 -2.35
C GLN A 56 17.97 -2.91 -1.20
N ARG A 57 16.70 -2.54 -0.95
CA ARG A 57 16.32 -1.62 0.13
C ARG A 57 16.51 -2.24 1.51
N LEU A 58 16.12 -3.51 1.70
CA LEU A 58 16.33 -4.23 2.95
C LEU A 58 17.82 -4.37 3.31
N HIS A 59 18.67 -4.63 2.32
CA HIS A 59 20.12 -4.74 2.50
C HIS A 59 20.76 -3.41 2.92
N ARG A 60 20.30 -2.29 2.35
CA ARG A 60 20.81 -0.95 2.66
C ARG A 60 20.19 -0.33 3.92
N ARG A 61 19.18 -0.97 4.51
CA ARG A 61 18.43 -0.41 5.63
C ARG A 61 19.26 -0.44 6.92
N ASN A 62 19.49 0.73 7.48
CA ASN A 62 20.11 0.94 8.79
C ASN A 62 19.05 1.06 9.90
N ALA A 63 19.51 1.14 11.16
CA ALA A 63 18.63 1.22 12.33
C ALA A 63 17.71 2.47 12.30
N GLU A 64 18.17 3.58 11.75
CA GLU A 64 17.35 4.80 11.60
C GLU A 64 16.23 4.63 10.57
N GLY A 65 16.51 3.94 9.47
CA GLY A 65 15.50 3.58 8.48
C GLY A 65 14.42 2.67 9.08
N GLU A 66 14.79 1.74 9.95
CA GLU A 66 13.81 0.88 10.63
C GLU A 66 12.97 1.66 11.66
N LYS A 67 13.55 2.62 12.39
CA LYS A 67 12.80 3.48 13.32
C LYS A 67 11.75 4.36 12.63
N LYS A 68 11.98 4.72 11.36
CA LYS A 68 11.05 5.51 10.54
C LYS A 68 10.03 4.64 9.82
N ALA A 69 10.25 3.33 9.76
CA ALA A 69 9.30 2.41 9.21
C ALA A 69 8.12 2.26 10.17
N GLY A 70 6.92 2.14 9.61
CA GLY A 70 5.68 2.04 10.38
C GLY A 70 4.71 1.09 9.71
N LEU A 71 3.48 1.11 10.22
CA LEU A 71 2.38 0.34 9.65
C LEU A 71 2.12 0.83 8.23
N PHE A 72 2.05 -0.11 7.29
CA PHE A 72 1.77 0.14 5.87
C PHE A 72 0.53 1.03 5.68
N ILE A 73 -0.52 0.84 6.48
CA ILE A 73 -1.75 1.62 6.41
C ILE A 73 -1.50 3.14 6.54
N ALA A 74 -0.60 3.55 7.44
CA ALA A 74 -0.27 4.96 7.63
C ALA A 74 0.48 5.58 6.43
N THR A 75 0.94 4.75 5.49
CA THR A 75 1.71 5.18 4.31
C THR A 75 0.85 5.31 3.05
N LEU A 76 -0.37 4.80 3.07
CA LEU A 76 -1.32 4.81 1.95
C LEU A 76 -1.91 6.19 1.59
N PRO A 77 -2.25 7.09 2.53
CA PRO A 77 -2.87 8.37 2.20
C PRO A 77 -2.15 9.19 1.11
N PRO A 78 -0.82 9.41 1.16
CA PRO A 78 -0.15 10.15 0.08
C PRO A 78 -0.18 9.41 -1.27
N VAL A 79 -0.20 8.07 -1.28
CA VAL A 79 -0.33 7.28 -2.51
C VAL A 79 -1.72 7.46 -3.11
N PHE A 80 -2.75 7.30 -2.30
CA PHE A 80 -4.14 7.44 -2.75
C PHE A 80 -4.46 8.85 -3.21
N ASN A 81 -4.01 9.88 -2.49
CA ASN A 81 -4.21 11.26 -2.93
C ASN A 81 -3.51 11.54 -4.27
N THR A 82 -2.30 10.99 -4.47
CA THR A 82 -1.60 11.10 -5.76
C THR A 82 -2.41 10.44 -6.88
N TRP A 83 -2.87 9.21 -6.66
CA TRP A 83 -3.72 8.51 -7.63
C TRP A 83 -5.05 9.21 -7.88
N CYS A 84 -5.66 9.80 -6.86
CA CYS A 84 -6.90 10.54 -7.00
C CYS A 84 -6.73 11.74 -7.94
N ASN A 85 -5.66 12.51 -7.71
CA ASN A 85 -5.30 13.66 -8.55
C ASN A 85 -4.96 13.26 -9.99
N GLU A 86 -4.41 12.06 -10.20
CA GLU A 86 -4.13 11.49 -11.52
C GLU A 86 -5.34 10.79 -12.16
N GLY A 87 -6.49 10.76 -11.48
CA GLY A 87 -7.71 10.10 -11.94
C GLY A 87 -7.73 8.57 -11.85
N ARG A 88 -6.77 7.97 -11.14
CA ARG A 88 -6.55 6.52 -11.00
C ARG A 88 -7.40 5.88 -9.90
N ARG A 89 -8.69 6.20 -9.91
CA ARG A 89 -9.68 5.72 -8.91
C ARG A 89 -9.84 4.21 -8.88
N ALA A 90 -9.63 3.53 -10.02
CA ALA A 90 -9.66 2.07 -10.09
C ALA A 90 -8.52 1.43 -9.29
N ALA A 91 -7.32 2.02 -9.29
CA ALA A 91 -6.19 1.52 -8.49
C ALA A 91 -6.47 1.66 -6.99
N ILE A 92 -7.06 2.80 -6.59
CA ILE A 92 -7.51 3.03 -5.20
C ILE A 92 -8.50 1.93 -4.78
N ARG A 93 -9.57 1.71 -5.57
CA ARG A 93 -10.55 0.64 -5.28
C ARG A 93 -9.92 -0.74 -5.20
N SER A 94 -8.96 -1.05 -6.07
CA SER A 94 -8.26 -2.33 -6.07
C SER A 94 -7.54 -2.57 -4.74
N VAL A 95 -6.78 -1.59 -4.26
CA VAL A 95 -6.08 -1.70 -2.98
C VAL A 95 -7.05 -1.76 -1.80
N LEU A 96 -8.08 -0.90 -1.77
CA LEU A 96 -9.07 -0.90 -0.69
C LEU A 96 -9.84 -2.22 -0.57
N ARG A 97 -10.05 -2.90 -1.70
CA ARG A 97 -10.65 -4.25 -1.69
C ARG A 97 -9.76 -5.22 -0.92
N GLU A 98 -8.44 -5.15 -1.01
CA GLU A 98 -7.56 -6.11 -0.34
C GLU A 98 -7.41 -5.92 1.18
N LEU A 99 -7.79 -4.76 1.71
CA LEU A 99 -7.73 -4.45 3.14
C LEU A 99 -8.81 -5.19 3.93
N ASP A 100 -8.52 -5.59 5.17
CA ASP A 100 -9.56 -6.06 6.09
C ASP A 100 -10.30 -4.88 6.76
N ASP A 101 -11.35 -5.17 7.53
CA ASP A 101 -12.16 -4.13 8.17
C ASP A 101 -11.38 -3.32 9.20
N ALA A 102 -10.43 -3.94 9.91
CA ALA A 102 -9.61 -3.25 10.91
C ALA A 102 -8.64 -2.27 10.24
N ASP A 103 -8.00 -2.67 9.15
CA ASP A 103 -7.16 -1.84 8.31
C ASP A 103 -7.95 -0.68 7.68
N MET A 104 -9.18 -0.94 7.23
CA MET A 104 -10.07 0.09 6.67
C MET A 104 -10.44 1.14 7.72
N VAL A 105 -10.78 0.71 8.94
CA VAL A 105 -11.03 1.61 10.07
C VAL A 105 -9.77 2.43 10.38
N GLN A 106 -8.61 1.79 10.48
CA GLN A 106 -7.34 2.49 10.73
C GLN A 106 -7.00 3.50 9.64
N LEU A 107 -7.24 3.15 8.38
CA LEU A 107 -7.03 4.04 7.24
C LEU A 107 -7.98 5.24 7.33
N SER A 108 -9.26 5.03 7.66
CA SER A 108 -10.25 6.11 7.76
C SER A 108 -9.93 7.15 8.83
N ALA A 109 -9.18 6.74 9.86
CA ALA A 109 -8.71 7.61 10.93
C ALA A 109 -7.46 8.42 10.55
N GLN A 110 -6.84 8.17 9.39
CA GLN A 110 -5.65 8.89 8.98
C GLN A 110 -5.98 10.34 8.57
N PRO A 111 -5.20 11.31 9.06
CA PRO A 111 -5.36 12.70 8.63
C PRO A 111 -4.90 12.86 7.17
N LYS A 112 -5.43 13.89 6.50
CA LYS A 112 -5.02 14.29 5.14
C LYS A 112 -5.39 13.29 4.04
N ILE A 113 -6.41 12.46 4.23
CA ILE A 113 -7.04 11.73 3.11
C ILE A 113 -7.89 12.72 2.31
N ASP A 114 -7.74 12.69 0.98
CA ASP A 114 -8.54 13.50 0.08
C ASP A 114 -10.05 13.14 0.21
N PRO A 115 -10.97 14.13 0.19
CA PRO A 115 -12.41 13.86 0.32
C PRO A 115 -12.96 12.86 -0.69
N GLU A 116 -12.42 12.82 -1.90
CA GLU A 116 -12.80 11.86 -2.91
C GLU A 116 -12.32 10.44 -2.59
N VAL A 117 -11.09 10.29 -2.08
CA VAL A 117 -10.59 9.01 -1.57
C VAL A 117 -11.47 8.52 -0.42
N ALA A 118 -11.84 9.40 0.51
CA ALA A 118 -12.76 9.07 1.60
C ALA A 118 -14.17 8.67 1.10
N SER A 119 -14.63 9.25 -0.02
CA SER A 119 -15.86 8.82 -0.69
C SER A 119 -15.75 7.40 -1.24
N ILE A 120 -14.66 7.09 -1.96
CA ILE A 120 -14.40 5.76 -2.53
C ILE A 120 -14.26 4.72 -1.41
N MET A 121 -13.63 5.06 -0.29
CA MET A 121 -13.53 4.16 0.87
C MET A 121 -14.91 3.76 1.41
N ARG A 122 -15.82 4.73 1.57
CA ARG A 122 -17.19 4.47 2.02
C ARG A 122 -17.95 3.61 1.01
N GLU A 123 -17.81 3.89 -0.28
CA GLU A 123 -18.37 3.06 -1.36
C GLU A 123 -17.92 1.60 -1.21
N VAL A 124 -16.61 1.34 -1.10
CA VAL A 124 -16.07 -0.02 -0.98
C VAL A 124 -16.53 -0.71 0.30
N LEU A 125 -16.63 0.00 1.43
CA LEU A 125 -17.12 -0.56 2.70
C LEU A 125 -18.58 -1.04 2.59
N VAL A 126 -19.44 -0.25 1.96
CA VAL A 126 -20.85 -0.64 1.75
C VAL A 126 -20.94 -1.92 0.93
N TYR A 127 -20.11 -2.06 -0.10
CA TYR A 127 -20.06 -3.30 -0.90
C TYR A 127 -19.58 -4.50 -0.10
N LYS A 128 -18.62 -4.34 0.81
CA LYS A 128 -18.11 -5.46 1.64
C LYS A 128 -19.08 -5.93 2.71
N MET A 129 -19.97 -5.07 3.19
CA MET A 129 -20.96 -5.40 4.23
C MET A 129 -22.27 -6.00 3.67
N GLY A 130 -22.48 -5.92 2.36
CA GLY A 130 -23.66 -6.45 1.68
C GLY A 130 -23.51 -7.86 1.11
N ASP A 131 -22.28 -8.40 1.11
CA ASP A 131 -21.93 -9.80 0.79
C ASP A 131 -21.79 -10.61 2.09
#